data_AF-A0A9P4KHH1-F1
#
_entry.id   AF-A0A9P4KHH1-F1
#
_cell.length_a   1.000
_cell.length_b   1.000
_cell.length_c   1.000
_cell.angle_alpha   90.00
_cell.angle_beta   90.00
_cell.angle_gamma   90.00
#
_symmetry.space_group_name_H-M   'P 1'
#
loop_
_entity.id
_entity.type
_entity.pdbx_description
1 polymer ?
#
loop_
_entity_poly.entity_id
_entity_poly.type
_entity_poly.pdbx_seq_one_letter_code
_entity_poly.pdbx_strand_id
1 'polypeptide(L)'
;MSASVHNANMETSPERGACSLFNLPMELQLAIYEMVVIENKVLLLNCPCNSSFRNRWKERVIEEEMWEDGTIRPPEQPALTRTCRLIRLASLPIFYKQNIFRAHYCQSTVTDLNFLIRWLRTIGKENRELLRQMYFYDRNESQDLQSSKMLEKLKNCEIFSEMGGTMETLSSQYCCAHLIKFGKWERKESEVPVALEPGVPKLRIAGEL
;
A
#
# COMPACT_ATOMS: atom_id res chain seq x y z
N MET A 1 -61.39 50.17 2.31
CA MET A 1 -59.97 50.10 2.69
C MET A 1 -59.68 48.66 3.11
N SER A 2 -59.30 47.80 2.17
CA SER A 2 -58.97 46.39 2.44
C SER A 2 -57.49 46.18 2.17
N ALA A 3 -56.72 46.03 3.25
CA ALA A 3 -55.32 45.64 3.18
C ALA A 3 -55.23 44.12 3.10
N SER A 4 -54.82 43.62 1.93
CA SER A 4 -54.52 42.20 1.70
C SER A 4 -53.17 41.88 2.35
N VAL A 5 -53.20 41.01 3.36
CA VAL A 5 -52.01 40.45 4.01
C VAL A 5 -51.50 39.31 3.14
N HIS A 6 -50.42 39.55 2.40
CA HIS A 6 -49.67 38.50 1.72
C HIS A 6 -48.76 37.79 2.74
N ASN A 7 -49.20 36.63 3.20
CA ASN A 7 -48.35 35.65 3.87
C ASN A 7 -47.38 35.04 2.85
N ALA A 8 -46.17 35.57 2.79
CA ALA A 8 -45.04 34.93 2.14
C ALA A 8 -44.43 33.90 3.11
N ASN A 9 -45.05 32.72 3.21
CA ASN A 9 -44.36 31.54 3.73
C ASN A 9 -43.41 31.04 2.62
N MET A 10 -42.21 31.61 2.57
CA MET A 10 -41.07 30.95 1.95
C MET A 10 -40.63 29.83 2.88
N GLU A 11 -41.16 28.62 2.65
CA GLU A 11 -40.52 27.38 3.11
C GLU A 11 -39.18 27.23 2.38
N THR A 12 -38.12 27.81 2.94
CA THR A 12 -36.76 27.44 2.58
C THR A 12 -36.42 26.13 3.29
N SER A 13 -36.80 25.00 2.70
CA SER A 13 -36.23 23.72 3.09
C SER A 13 -34.76 23.71 2.63
N PRO A 14 -33.78 23.59 3.54
CA PRO A 14 -32.40 23.42 3.13
C PRO A 14 -32.26 21.94 2.75
N GLU A 15 -32.58 21.60 1.50
CA GLU A 15 -31.95 20.43 0.88
C GLU A 15 -30.46 20.75 0.76
N ARG A 16 -29.74 20.59 1.88
CA ARG A 16 -28.29 20.58 1.92
C ARG A 16 -27.88 19.48 0.96
N GLY A 17 -27.42 19.89 -0.22
CA GLY A 17 -27.13 19.02 -1.35
C GLY A 17 -26.41 17.76 -0.91
N ALA A 18 -27.15 16.65 -0.91
CA ALA A 18 -26.57 15.35 -0.69
C ALA A 18 -25.50 15.13 -1.78
N CYS A 19 -24.32 14.67 -1.38
CA CYS A 19 -23.25 14.36 -2.33
C CYS A 19 -23.80 13.37 -3.37
N SER A 20 -23.78 13.74 -4.65
CA SER A 20 -24.38 12.96 -5.73
C SER A 20 -23.81 11.54 -5.84
N LEU A 21 -22.57 11.33 -5.38
CA LEU A 21 -21.95 10.02 -5.27
C LEU A 21 -22.78 9.04 -4.42
N PHE A 22 -23.37 9.50 -3.32
CA PHE A 22 -24.17 8.65 -2.42
C PHE A 22 -25.57 8.35 -2.96
N ASN A 23 -26.00 9.05 -4.02
CA ASN A 23 -27.25 8.75 -4.72
C ASN A 23 -27.07 7.65 -5.78
N LEU A 24 -25.83 7.23 -6.07
CA LEU A 24 -25.57 6.13 -6.99
C LEU A 24 -25.81 4.77 -6.33
N PRO A 25 -26.19 3.73 -7.10
CA PRO A 25 -26.11 2.35 -6.65
C PRO A 25 -24.75 2.01 -6.04
N MET A 26 -24.74 1.17 -5.00
CA MET A 26 -23.52 0.83 -4.25
C MET A 26 -22.42 0.27 -5.15
N GLU A 27 -22.79 -0.52 -6.15
CA GLU A 27 -21.88 -1.13 -7.12
C GLU A 27 -21.12 -0.07 -7.90
N LEU A 28 -21.80 1.02 -8.32
CA LEU A 28 -21.15 2.13 -9.01
C LEU A 28 -20.24 2.93 -8.07
N GLN A 29 -20.64 3.11 -6.81
CA GLN A 29 -19.78 3.76 -5.82
C GLN A 29 -18.49 2.95 -5.62
N LEU A 30 -18.59 1.62 -5.46
CA LEU A 30 -17.44 0.74 -5.29
C LEU A 30 -16.54 0.74 -6.54
N ALA A 31 -17.11 0.69 -7.75
CA ALA A 31 -16.35 0.79 -8.98
C ALA A 31 -15.57 2.12 -9.08
N ILE A 32 -16.20 3.23 -8.67
CA ILE A 32 -15.53 4.53 -8.60
C ILE A 32 -14.38 4.49 -7.59
N TYR A 33 -14.60 3.90 -6.40
CA TYR A 33 -13.53 3.77 -5.41
C TYR A 33 -12.37 2.93 -5.95
N GLU A 34 -12.63 1.78 -6.55
CA GLU A 34 -11.60 0.92 -7.16
C GLU A 34 -10.76 1.67 -8.19
N MET A 35 -11.40 2.41 -9.10
CA MET A 35 -10.69 3.20 -10.12
C MET A 35 -9.78 4.29 -9.53
N VAL A 36 -10.11 4.82 -8.35
CA VAL A 36 -9.39 5.95 -7.74
C VAL A 36 -8.33 5.49 -6.73
N VAL A 37 -8.51 4.32 -6.11
CA VAL A 37 -7.61 3.87 -5.03
C VAL A 37 -6.70 2.72 -5.43
N ILE A 38 -6.92 2.06 -6.56
CA ILE A 38 -6.07 0.97 -7.03
C ILE A 38 -5.03 1.53 -8.00
N GLU A 39 -3.77 1.26 -7.69
CA GLU A 39 -2.61 1.67 -8.47
C GLU A 39 -2.16 0.52 -9.36
N ASN A 40 -1.86 0.83 -10.62
CA ASN A 40 -1.40 -0.15 -11.60
C ASN A 40 0.08 -0.53 -11.43
N LYS A 41 0.77 0.11 -10.47
CA LYS A 41 2.19 -0.09 -10.17
C LYS A 41 2.36 -0.49 -8.71
N VAL A 42 3.46 -1.18 -8.43
CA VAL A 42 3.85 -1.49 -7.06
C VAL A 42 4.08 -0.20 -6.25
N LEU A 43 3.54 -0.16 -5.04
CA LEU A 43 3.73 0.93 -4.09
C LEU A 43 4.96 0.64 -3.22
N LEU A 44 5.95 1.51 -3.30
CA LEU A 44 7.22 1.36 -2.58
C LEU A 44 7.11 1.93 -1.17
N LEU A 45 7.52 1.15 -0.17
CA LEU A 45 7.52 1.55 1.24
C LEU A 45 8.87 2.08 1.71
N ASN A 46 9.92 1.91 0.89
CA ASN A 46 11.29 2.37 1.09
C ASN A 46 12.08 2.25 -0.23
N CYS A 47 13.33 2.75 -0.25
CA CYS A 47 14.17 2.82 -1.45
C CYS A 47 14.56 1.44 -2.00
N PRO A 48 14.24 1.07 -3.26
CA PRO A 48 14.56 -0.25 -3.80
C PRO A 48 16.03 -0.68 -3.64
N CYS A 49 16.26 -1.99 -3.52
CA CYS A 49 17.61 -2.57 -3.48
C CYS A 49 18.40 -2.26 -4.76
N ASN A 50 19.73 -2.25 -4.67
CA ASN A 50 20.62 -2.09 -5.84
C ASN A 50 20.36 -3.13 -6.95
N SER A 51 19.92 -4.34 -6.59
CA SER A 51 19.53 -5.40 -7.51
C SER A 51 18.38 -5.01 -8.44
N SER A 52 17.54 -4.05 -8.06
CA SER A 52 16.48 -3.49 -8.91
C SER A 52 16.96 -2.46 -9.92
N PHE A 53 18.15 -1.91 -9.72
CA PHE A 53 18.76 -0.94 -10.63
C PHE A 53 19.75 -1.59 -11.60
N ARG A 54 20.49 -2.63 -11.21
CA ARG A 54 21.53 -3.29 -12.05
C ARG A 54 22.39 -2.26 -12.82
N ASN A 55 22.15 -2.09 -14.12
CA ASN A 55 22.90 -1.19 -15.01
C ASN A 55 22.45 0.28 -14.95
N ARG A 56 21.46 0.60 -14.12
CA ARG A 56 20.84 1.92 -13.96
C ARG A 56 21.40 2.69 -12.76
N TRP A 57 22.73 2.69 -12.60
CA TRP A 57 23.38 3.27 -11.42
C TRP A 57 23.07 4.77 -11.21
N LYS A 58 22.99 5.55 -12.30
CA LYS A 58 22.67 6.97 -12.20
C LYS A 58 21.27 7.21 -11.62
N GLU A 59 20.30 6.40 -12.04
CA GLU A 59 18.93 6.47 -11.54
C GLU A 59 18.86 6.03 -10.07
N ARG A 60 19.64 5.01 -9.69
CA ARG A 60 19.77 4.59 -8.28
C ARG A 60 20.19 5.75 -7.39
N VAL A 61 21.29 6.43 -7.73
CA VAL A 61 21.84 7.51 -6.90
C VAL A 61 20.82 8.65 -6.74
N ILE A 62 20.14 9.01 -7.83
CA ILE A 62 19.10 10.05 -7.80
C ILE A 62 17.92 9.61 -6.90
N GLU A 63 17.44 8.37 -7.05
CA GLU A 63 16.33 7.88 -6.22
C GLU A 63 16.72 7.77 -4.74
N GLU A 64 17.93 7.30 -4.43
CA GLU A 64 18.46 7.26 -3.05
C GLU A 64 18.47 8.65 -2.42
N GLU A 65 19.02 9.66 -3.11
CA GLU A 65 19.03 11.06 -2.65
C GLU A 65 17.60 11.58 -2.42
N MET A 66 16.67 11.27 -3.33
CA MET A 66 15.26 11.67 -3.19
C MET A 66 14.53 10.95 -2.04
N TRP A 67 14.93 9.74 -1.66
CA TRP A 67 14.40 9.06 -0.47
C TRP A 67 15.00 9.65 0.81
N GLU A 68 16.30 9.97 0.80
CA GLU A 68 17.01 10.55 1.94
C GLU A 68 16.52 11.96 2.29
N ASP A 69 16.32 12.82 1.28
CA ASP A 69 15.79 14.17 1.47
C ASP A 69 14.25 14.19 1.71
N GLY A 70 13.60 13.05 1.48
CA GLY A 70 12.17 12.86 1.68
C GLY A 70 11.30 13.44 0.56
N THR A 71 11.85 13.68 -0.63
CA THR A 71 11.11 13.99 -1.86
C THR A 71 10.26 12.80 -2.29
N ILE A 72 10.80 11.58 -2.21
CA ILE A 72 10.04 10.33 -2.31
C ILE A 72 9.71 9.83 -0.91
N ARG A 73 8.47 9.40 -0.71
CA ARG A 73 7.97 8.88 0.56
C ARG A 73 7.11 7.64 0.33
N PRO A 74 6.89 6.82 1.38
CA PRO A 74 5.90 5.75 1.32
C PRO A 74 4.52 6.33 0.97
N PRO A 75 3.64 5.55 0.31
CA PRO A 75 2.32 6.02 -0.08
C PRO A 75 1.51 6.47 1.12
N GLU A 76 0.86 7.62 0.99
CA GLU A 76 -0.18 8.05 1.92
C GLU A 76 -1.50 7.32 1.63
N GLN A 77 -2.43 7.37 2.57
CA GLN A 77 -3.80 6.92 2.28
C GLN A 77 -4.41 7.81 1.19
N PRO A 78 -5.19 7.26 0.24
CA PRO A 78 -5.78 8.02 -0.85
C PRO A 78 -6.51 9.27 -0.34
N ALA A 79 -6.34 10.42 -1.00
CA ALA A 79 -6.95 11.68 -0.58
C ALA A 79 -8.47 11.57 -0.41
N LEU A 80 -9.12 10.74 -1.23
CA LEU A 80 -10.54 10.42 -1.15
C LEU A 80 -10.96 9.92 0.25
N THR A 81 -10.10 9.20 0.96
CA THR A 81 -10.35 8.69 2.32
C THR A 81 -10.41 9.78 3.40
N ARG A 82 -10.07 11.03 3.04
CA ARG A 82 -10.13 12.21 3.93
C ARG A 82 -11.43 13.00 3.78
N THR A 83 -12.25 12.69 2.79
CA THR A 83 -13.47 13.46 2.47
C THR A 83 -14.56 13.24 3.52
N CYS A 84 -14.93 12.00 3.81
CA CYS A 84 -15.87 11.66 4.87
C CYS A 84 -15.64 10.24 5.43
N ARG A 85 -16.22 9.97 6.61
CA ARG A 85 -16.08 8.68 7.30
C ARG A 85 -16.62 7.50 6.47
N LEU A 86 -17.74 7.70 5.77
CA LEU A 86 -18.35 6.63 4.97
C LEU A 86 -17.44 6.19 3.82
N ILE A 87 -16.94 7.15 3.04
CA ILE A 87 -15.99 6.90 1.97
C ILE A 87 -14.72 6.25 2.51
N ARG A 88 -14.19 6.74 3.64
CA ARG A 88 -13.02 6.16 4.30
C ARG A 88 -13.21 4.68 4.65
N LEU A 89 -14.35 4.32 5.23
CA LEU A 89 -14.67 2.94 5.60
C LEU A 89 -14.82 2.02 4.39
N ALA A 90 -15.34 2.53 3.27
CA ALA A 90 -15.48 1.76 2.04
C ALA A 90 -14.15 1.61 1.27
N SER A 91 -13.35 2.67 1.20
CA SER A 91 -12.18 2.76 0.31
C SER A 91 -10.88 2.23 0.91
N LEU A 92 -10.63 2.37 2.22
CA LEU A 92 -9.40 1.85 2.84
C LEU A 92 -9.24 0.33 2.69
N PRO A 93 -10.31 -0.49 2.87
CA PRO A 93 -10.21 -1.92 2.59
C PRO A 93 -9.82 -2.23 1.14
N ILE A 94 -10.32 -1.46 0.16
CA ILE A 94 -9.95 -1.64 -1.24
C ILE A 94 -8.47 -1.30 -1.42
N PHE A 95 -8.04 -0.14 -0.92
CA PHE A 95 -6.65 0.32 -1.03
C PHE A 95 -5.65 -0.69 -0.46
N TYR A 96 -5.85 -1.17 0.78
CA TYR A 96 -4.88 -2.07 1.41
C TYR A 96 -4.95 -3.52 0.92
N LYS A 97 -6.11 -3.99 0.44
CA LYS A 97 -6.26 -5.36 -0.08
C LYS A 97 -5.81 -5.51 -1.52
N GLN A 98 -6.09 -4.52 -2.36
CA GLN A 98 -5.91 -4.64 -3.81
C GLN A 98 -4.55 -4.14 -4.30
N ASN A 99 -3.94 -3.16 -3.62
CA ASN A 99 -2.62 -2.68 -3.99
C ASN A 99 -1.51 -3.61 -3.54
N ILE A 100 -0.45 -3.65 -4.36
CA ILE A 100 0.79 -4.36 -4.05
C ILE A 100 1.73 -3.37 -3.38
N PHE A 101 2.13 -3.68 -2.16
CA PHE A 101 3.12 -2.93 -1.39
C PHE A 101 4.43 -3.70 -1.37
N ARG A 102 5.54 -3.01 -1.63
CA ARG A 102 6.87 -3.60 -1.68
C ARG A 102 7.81 -2.82 -0.79
N ALA A 103 8.58 -3.55 0.00
CA ALA A 103 9.70 -3.04 0.75
C ALA A 103 10.97 -3.83 0.41
N HIS A 104 12.14 -3.19 0.45
CA HIS A 104 13.41 -3.92 0.46
C HIS A 104 13.83 -4.25 1.90
N TYR A 105 14.75 -5.22 2.01
CA TYR A 105 15.33 -5.68 3.27
C TYR A 105 16.85 -5.95 3.18
N CYS A 106 17.44 -5.79 1.99
CA CYS A 106 18.89 -5.87 1.77
C CYS A 106 19.60 -4.60 2.32
N GLN A 107 20.86 -4.72 2.80
CA GLN A 107 21.88 -3.68 3.18
C GLN A 107 21.44 -2.23 3.48
N SER A 108 22.01 -1.42 4.39
CA SER A 108 22.84 -1.55 5.60
C SER A 108 22.60 -0.31 6.50
N THR A 109 21.89 0.71 6.03
CA THR A 109 21.48 1.86 6.80
C THR A 109 20.27 1.45 7.65
N VAL A 110 20.37 1.68 8.96
CA VAL A 110 19.31 1.38 9.94
C VAL A 110 18.01 2.15 9.61
N THR A 111 18.08 3.18 8.78
CA THR A 111 16.98 4.04 8.35
C THR A 111 15.90 3.31 7.55
N ASP A 112 16.24 2.29 6.77
CA ASP A 112 15.35 1.81 5.72
C ASP A 112 14.19 0.94 6.22
N LEU A 113 14.44 0.10 7.24
CA LEU A 113 13.38 -0.61 7.93
C LEU A 113 12.60 0.32 8.88
N ASN A 114 13.25 1.36 9.40
CA ASN A 114 12.59 2.31 10.30
C ASN A 114 11.49 3.11 9.59
N PHE A 115 11.70 3.49 8.32
CA PHE A 115 10.65 4.12 7.52
C PHE A 115 9.42 3.22 7.37
N LEU A 116 9.65 1.94 7.06
CA LEU A 116 8.58 0.96 6.96
C LEU A 116 7.87 0.75 8.30
N ILE A 117 8.62 0.53 9.38
CA ILE A 117 8.08 0.33 10.73
C ILE A 117 7.23 1.54 11.15
N ARG A 118 7.73 2.77 10.90
CA ARG A 118 6.98 4.00 11.16
C ARG A 118 5.71 4.06 10.34
N TRP A 119 5.77 3.76 9.04
CA TRP A 119 4.58 3.74 8.19
C TRP A 119 3.54 2.72 8.68
N LEU A 120 3.96 1.50 9.03
CA LEU A 120 3.09 0.47 9.59
C LEU A 120 2.44 0.91 10.91
N ARG A 121 3.16 1.64 11.76
CA ARG A 121 2.60 2.27 12.97
C ARG A 121 1.58 3.35 12.61
N THR A 122 1.89 4.21 11.64
CA THR A 122 1.02 5.31 11.21
C THR A 122 -0.30 4.82 10.64
N ILE A 123 -0.32 3.74 9.84
CA ILE A 123 -1.59 3.22 9.32
C ILE A 123 -2.43 2.52 10.40
N GLY A 124 -1.80 2.08 11.49
CA GLY A 124 -2.47 1.46 12.64
C GLY A 124 -2.85 -0.01 12.42
N LYS A 125 -3.19 -0.69 13.52
CA LYS A 125 -3.44 -2.14 13.54
C LYS A 125 -4.54 -2.57 12.57
N GLU A 126 -5.68 -1.89 12.59
CA GLU A 126 -6.83 -2.24 11.74
C GLU A 126 -6.48 -2.25 10.25
N ASN A 127 -5.70 -1.26 9.79
CA ASN A 127 -5.29 -1.19 8.39
C ASN A 127 -4.18 -2.19 8.05
N ARG A 128 -3.26 -2.50 8.97
CA ARG A 128 -2.28 -3.58 8.77
C ARG A 128 -2.98 -4.92 8.52
N GLU A 129 -4.04 -5.22 9.25
CA GLU A 129 -4.85 -6.43 9.07
C GLU A 129 -5.62 -6.46 7.74
N LEU A 130 -5.67 -5.35 6.99
CA LEU A 130 -6.22 -5.27 5.64
C LEU A 130 -5.18 -5.50 4.55
N LEU A 131 -3.87 -5.47 4.86
CA LEU A 131 -2.80 -5.73 3.89
C LEU A 131 -2.88 -7.18 3.39
N ARG A 132 -2.93 -7.36 2.06
CA ARG A 132 -2.96 -8.70 1.43
C ARG A 132 -1.75 -8.99 0.56
N GLN A 133 -1.11 -7.94 0.06
CA GLN A 133 -0.04 -8.03 -0.92
C GLN A 133 1.13 -7.15 -0.51
N MET A 134 1.63 -7.32 0.72
CA MET A 134 2.83 -6.65 1.19
C MET A 134 4.02 -7.61 1.16
N TYR A 135 5.06 -7.25 0.42
CA TYR A 135 6.23 -8.10 0.25
C TYR A 135 7.50 -7.39 0.70
N PHE A 136 8.36 -8.12 1.42
CA PHE A 136 9.78 -7.87 1.32
C PHE A 136 10.30 -8.50 0.04
N TYR A 137 11.06 -7.74 -0.74
CA TYR A 137 11.48 -8.14 -2.08
C TYR A 137 12.95 -7.78 -2.32
N ASP A 138 13.68 -8.76 -2.83
CA ASP A 138 14.97 -8.55 -3.46
C ASP A 138 14.96 -9.26 -4.82
N ARG A 139 15.39 -8.54 -5.84
CA ARG A 139 15.46 -9.07 -7.19
C ARG A 139 16.58 -10.12 -7.37
N ASN A 140 17.56 -10.14 -6.48
CA ASN A 140 18.58 -11.18 -6.42
C ASN A 140 17.98 -12.44 -5.80
N GLU A 141 17.74 -13.46 -6.61
CA GLU A 141 17.20 -14.76 -6.21
C GLU A 141 18.10 -15.53 -5.22
N SER A 142 19.37 -15.14 -5.13
CA SER A 142 20.35 -15.72 -4.20
C SER A 142 20.53 -14.89 -2.93
N GLN A 143 19.77 -13.82 -2.74
CA GLN A 143 19.97 -12.87 -1.63
C GLN A 143 19.94 -13.56 -0.26
N ASP A 144 18.94 -14.41 -0.01
CA ASP A 144 18.78 -15.06 1.29
C ASP A 144 19.89 -16.09 1.56
N LEU A 145 20.42 -16.72 0.50
CA LEU A 145 21.54 -17.66 0.58
C LEU A 145 22.85 -16.93 0.87
N GLN A 146 23.08 -15.80 0.21
CA GLN A 146 24.29 -14.99 0.34
C GLN A 146 24.30 -14.15 1.63
N SER A 147 23.12 -13.78 2.14
CA SER A 147 22.95 -12.84 3.25
C SER A 147 21.93 -13.31 4.27
N SER A 148 22.10 -14.54 4.78
CA SER A 148 21.23 -15.11 5.81
C SER A 148 21.07 -14.21 7.06
N LYS A 149 22.11 -13.43 7.40
CA LYS A 149 22.05 -12.43 8.49
C LYS A 149 20.98 -11.36 8.30
N MET A 150 20.71 -10.94 7.05
CA MET A 150 19.69 -9.93 6.78
C MET A 150 18.28 -10.49 6.94
N LEU A 151 18.06 -11.73 6.49
CA LEU A 151 16.80 -12.44 6.70
C LEU A 151 16.55 -12.67 8.20
N GLU A 152 17.58 -13.04 8.97
CA GLU A 152 17.46 -13.17 10.43
C GLU A 152 17.19 -11.82 11.10
N LYS A 153 17.86 -10.73 10.69
CA LYS A 153 17.54 -9.38 11.19
C LYS A 153 16.10 -9.01 10.89
N LEU A 154 15.62 -9.33 9.69
CA LEU A 154 14.25 -9.09 9.27
C LEU A 154 13.27 -9.85 10.19
N LYS A 155 13.44 -11.16 10.39
CA LYS A 155 12.59 -11.98 11.27
C LYS A 155 12.52 -11.46 12.70
N ASN A 156 13.59 -10.82 13.18
CA ASN A 156 13.68 -10.28 14.54
C ASN A 156 13.23 -8.82 14.67
N CYS A 157 12.75 -8.18 13.60
CA CYS A 157 12.31 -6.79 13.66
C CYS A 157 10.90 -6.63 14.28
N GLU A 158 10.58 -5.38 14.65
CA GLU A 158 9.33 -4.99 15.34
C GLU A 158 8.06 -5.43 14.59
N ILE A 159 8.13 -5.59 13.26
CA ILE A 159 7.01 -6.07 12.45
C ILE A 159 6.53 -7.44 12.93
N PHE A 160 7.44 -8.33 13.29
CA PHE A 160 7.12 -9.69 13.73
C PHE A 160 7.04 -9.77 15.25
N SER A 161 7.98 -9.14 15.96
CA SER A 161 8.07 -9.24 17.42
C SER A 161 6.98 -8.43 18.16
N GLU A 162 6.55 -7.29 17.63
CA GLU A 162 5.59 -6.40 18.29
C GLU A 162 4.27 -6.27 17.54
N MET A 163 4.31 -6.21 16.21
CA MET A 163 3.13 -5.87 15.40
C MET A 163 2.27 -7.08 15.02
N GLY A 164 2.68 -8.30 15.40
CA GLY A 164 1.97 -9.53 15.09
C GLY A 164 2.02 -9.92 13.62
N GLY A 165 3.03 -9.43 12.89
CA GLY A 165 3.29 -9.85 11.52
C GLY A 165 3.73 -11.31 11.47
N THR A 166 3.40 -11.98 10.37
CA THR A 166 3.90 -13.31 10.02
C THR A 166 4.45 -13.26 8.61
N MET A 167 5.38 -14.17 8.29
CA MET A 167 6.11 -14.17 7.03
C MET A 167 5.94 -15.52 6.33
N GLU A 168 5.61 -15.48 5.03
CA GLU A 168 5.63 -16.62 4.13
C GLU A 168 6.68 -16.35 3.04
N THR A 169 7.71 -17.19 2.96
CA THR A 169 8.73 -17.08 1.91
C THR A 169 8.21 -17.68 0.62
N LEU A 170 8.26 -16.89 -0.44
CA LEU A 170 7.77 -17.18 -1.79
C LEU A 170 8.86 -16.93 -2.84
N SER A 171 10.12 -17.12 -2.45
CA SER A 171 11.28 -16.96 -3.34
C SER A 171 11.21 -17.93 -4.51
N SER A 172 11.68 -17.49 -5.67
CA SER A 172 11.72 -18.26 -6.91
C SER A 172 13.06 -18.04 -7.61
N GLN A 173 13.25 -18.65 -8.79
CA GLN A 173 14.43 -18.37 -9.63
C GLN A 173 14.52 -16.92 -10.14
N TYR A 174 13.50 -16.09 -9.90
CA TYR A 174 13.47 -14.71 -10.38
C TYR A 174 13.74 -13.67 -9.28
N CYS A 175 13.58 -14.03 -8.01
CA CYS A 175 13.70 -13.10 -6.87
C CYS A 175 13.64 -13.83 -5.52
N CYS A 176 14.12 -13.16 -4.47
CA CYS A 176 13.72 -13.42 -3.10
C CYS A 176 12.49 -12.59 -2.74
N ALA A 177 11.45 -13.22 -2.22
CA ALA A 177 10.22 -12.54 -1.85
C ALA A 177 9.60 -13.14 -0.59
N HIS A 178 9.17 -12.28 0.34
CA HIS A 178 8.54 -12.69 1.58
C HIS A 178 7.23 -11.94 1.77
N LEU A 179 6.11 -12.66 1.68
CA LEU A 179 4.78 -12.13 1.90
C LEU A 179 4.53 -11.93 3.38
N ILE A 180 4.15 -10.71 3.76
CA ILE A 180 3.85 -10.33 5.14
C ILE A 180 2.35 -10.33 5.36
N LYS A 181 1.92 -10.96 6.45
CA LYS A 181 0.51 -11.07 6.85
C LYS A 181 0.32 -10.58 8.27
N PHE A 182 -0.81 -9.94 8.52
CA PHE A 182 -1.23 -9.52 9.85
C PHE A 182 -2.62 -10.08 10.15
N GLY A 183 -2.87 -10.42 11.42
CA GLY A 183 -4.15 -10.95 11.86
C GLY A 183 -4.41 -12.38 11.36
N LYS A 184 -5.69 -12.77 11.33
CA LYS A 184 -6.14 -14.15 11.00
C LYS A 184 -6.46 -14.34 9.51
N TRP A 185 -5.76 -13.64 8.61
CA TRP A 185 -6.03 -13.78 7.19
C TRP A 185 -5.38 -15.05 6.63
N GLU A 186 -6.21 -15.85 5.95
CA GLU A 186 -5.77 -16.99 5.15
C GLU A 186 -6.05 -16.71 3.66
N ARG A 187 -5.05 -16.97 2.83
CA ARG A 187 -5.15 -16.86 1.37
C ARG A 187 -6.05 -17.98 0.86
N LYS A 188 -6.94 -17.69 -0.10
CA LYS A 188 -7.76 -18.74 -0.72
C LYS A 188 -6.85 -19.67 -1.53
N GLU A 189 -7.20 -20.95 -1.61
CA GLU A 189 -6.42 -21.94 -2.36
C GLU A 189 -6.28 -21.57 -3.85
N SER A 190 -7.28 -20.89 -4.43
CA SER A 190 -7.25 -20.43 -5.81
C SER A 190 -6.43 -19.16 -6.07
N GLU A 191 -5.95 -18.47 -5.01
CA GLU A 191 -5.20 -17.23 -5.16
C GLU A 191 -3.69 -17.53 -5.27
N VAL A 192 -3.14 -17.28 -6.46
CA VAL A 192 -1.70 -17.40 -6.71
C VAL A 192 -1.00 -16.10 -6.25
N PRO A 193 -0.02 -16.17 -5.33
CA PRO A 193 0.75 -15.00 -4.95
C PRO A 193 1.51 -14.41 -6.14
N VAL A 194 1.55 -13.09 -6.19
CA VAL A 194 2.24 -12.34 -7.24
C VAL A 194 3.73 -12.72 -7.34
N ALA A 195 4.38 -13.04 -6.22
CA ALA A 195 5.77 -13.47 -6.18
C ALA A 195 6.04 -14.82 -6.88
N LEU A 196 5.01 -15.62 -7.14
CA LEU A 196 5.12 -16.90 -7.85
C LEU A 196 4.80 -16.77 -9.35
N GLU A 197 4.36 -15.61 -9.82
CA GLU A 197 4.14 -15.37 -11.24
C GLU A 197 5.49 -15.45 -12.00
N PRO A 198 5.57 -16.13 -13.17
CA PRO A 198 6.79 -16.19 -13.95
C PRO A 198 7.34 -14.80 -14.27
N GLY A 199 8.60 -14.55 -13.90
CA GLY A 199 9.26 -13.26 -14.09
C GLY A 199 8.84 -12.17 -13.10
N VAL A 200 7.88 -12.42 -12.20
CA VAL A 200 7.39 -11.49 -11.16
C VAL A 200 7.11 -10.06 -11.63
N PRO A 201 6.41 -9.85 -12.76
CA PRO A 201 6.30 -8.55 -13.41
C PRO A 201 5.64 -7.48 -12.55
N LYS A 202 4.67 -7.84 -11.70
CA LYS A 202 3.93 -6.89 -10.86
C LYS A 202 4.69 -6.44 -9.61
N LEU A 203 5.76 -7.13 -9.21
CA LEU A 203 6.63 -6.69 -8.11
C LEU A 203 7.77 -5.78 -8.58
N ARG A 204 7.96 -5.66 -9.88
CA ARG A 204 9.04 -4.90 -10.49
C ARG A 204 8.71 -3.43 -10.61
N ILE A 205 9.71 -2.57 -10.43
CA ILE A 205 9.60 -1.15 -10.73
C ILE A 205 9.74 -0.92 -12.25
N ALA A 206 9.32 0.25 -12.72
CA ALA A 206 9.49 0.61 -14.12
C ALA A 206 10.98 0.57 -14.49
N GLY A 207 11.32 -0.09 -15.60
CA GLY A 207 12.71 -0.26 -16.05
C GLY A 207 13.49 -1.41 -15.40
N GLU A 208 12.88 -2.16 -14.47
CA GLU A 208 13.46 -3.38 -13.91
C GLU A 208 13.29 -4.57 -14.88
N LEU A 209 14.27 -4.74 -15.79
CA LEU A 209 14.38 -5.84 -16.77
C LEU A 209 14.79 -7.15 -16.14
#